data_AF-A0A060YCP6-F1
#
_entry.id   AF-A0A060YCP6-F1
#
_cell.length_a   1.000
_cell.length_b   1.000
_cell.length_c   1.000
_cell.angle_alpha   90.00
_cell.angle_beta   90.00
_cell.angle_gamma   90.00
#
_symmetry.space_group_name_H-M   'P 1'
#
loop_
_entity.id
_entity.type
_entity.pdbx_description
1 polymer ?
#
loop_
_entity_poly.entity_id
_entity_poly.type
_entity_poly.pdbx_seq_one_letter_code
_entity_poly.pdbx_strand_id
1 'polypeptide(L)'
;MQPGGAHNAVCGQSLLSNSLRVYLNNKNRLQPIIGLGCVTECVTLGRDSEAVYLCEVCVCRLSKADVRSHIMGSLHRYNYIKVHHPHFVSEWKQSPPDLSKLARPLMEMAQILEKREGTGDVQVCVCLCMLG
;
A
#
# COMPACT_ATOMS: atom_id res chain seq x y z
N MET A 1 -36.23 22.52 -12.88
CA MET A 1 -34.79 22.64 -13.24
C MET A 1 -33.98 22.03 -12.12
N GLN A 2 -33.43 20.84 -12.33
CA GLN A 2 -32.34 20.23 -11.55
C GLN A 2 -31.67 19.20 -12.50
N PRO A 3 -30.42 18.77 -12.25
CA PRO A 3 -29.32 19.43 -11.55
C PRO A 3 -28.00 19.34 -12.35
N GLY A 4 -27.11 20.32 -12.16
CA GLY A 4 -25.75 20.32 -12.74
C GLY A 4 -24.71 20.05 -11.65
N GLY A 5 -24.69 18.84 -11.10
CA GLY A 5 -23.59 18.36 -10.27
C GLY A 5 -22.71 17.46 -11.12
N ALA A 6 -21.60 17.98 -11.64
CA ALA A 6 -20.62 17.16 -12.35
C ALA A 6 -19.90 16.26 -11.34
N HIS A 7 -20.47 15.09 -11.08
CA HIS A 7 -19.73 13.95 -10.55
C HIS A 7 -18.73 13.55 -11.62
N ASN A 8 -17.54 14.14 -11.57
CA ASN A 8 -16.38 13.61 -12.29
C ASN A 8 -16.13 12.21 -11.74
N ALA A 9 -16.65 11.21 -12.45
CA ALA A 9 -16.22 9.83 -12.31
C ALA A 9 -14.71 9.82 -12.51
N VAL A 10 -13.94 9.69 -11.44
CA VAL A 10 -12.51 9.37 -11.51
C VAL A 10 -12.43 7.90 -11.91
N CYS A 11 -12.72 7.64 -13.19
CA CYS A 11 -12.58 6.33 -13.78
C CYS A 11 -11.09 6.11 -14.07
N GLY A 12 -10.42 5.33 -13.23
CA GLY A 12 -9.16 4.68 -13.58
C GLY A 12 -7.89 5.10 -12.85
N GLN A 13 -7.93 6.03 -11.88
CA GLN A 13 -6.74 6.40 -11.11
C GLN A 13 -6.94 6.12 -9.61
N SER A 14 -6.04 5.31 -9.03
CA SER A 14 -5.99 5.06 -7.58
C SER A 14 -5.76 6.37 -6.82
N LEU A 15 -6.61 6.64 -5.81
CA LEU A 15 -6.46 7.77 -4.91
C LEU A 15 -5.15 7.66 -4.11
N LEU A 16 -4.78 6.44 -3.70
CA LEU A 16 -3.52 6.19 -3.01
C LEU A 16 -2.32 6.48 -3.91
N SER A 17 -2.28 5.94 -5.13
CA SER A 17 -1.21 6.22 -6.09
C SER A 17 -1.07 7.72 -6.35
N ASN A 18 -2.18 8.44 -6.54
CA ASN A 18 -2.14 9.88 -6.72
C ASN A 18 -1.59 10.61 -5.49
N SER A 19 -1.99 10.20 -4.28
CA SER A 19 -1.49 10.76 -3.01
C SER A 19 0.02 10.52 -2.78
N LEU A 20 0.55 9.43 -3.34
CA LEU A 20 1.95 9.05 -3.26
C LEU A 20 2.80 9.66 -4.37
N ARG A 21 2.19 10.14 -5.48
CA ARG A 21 2.91 10.62 -6.67
C ARG A 21 4.04 11.60 -6.39
N VAL A 22 3.79 12.64 -5.59
CA VAL A 22 4.83 13.64 -5.22
C VAL A 22 5.97 12.98 -4.45
N TYR A 23 5.64 12.06 -3.55
CA TYR A 23 6.63 11.32 -2.76
C TYR A 23 7.47 10.41 -3.66
N LEU A 24 6.82 9.59 -4.49
CA LEU A 24 7.47 8.63 -5.38
C LEU A 24 8.37 9.29 -6.43
N ASN A 25 7.98 10.45 -6.94
CA ASN A 25 8.76 11.21 -7.92
C ASN A 25 9.99 11.91 -7.31
N ASN A 26 10.08 12.02 -5.98
CA ASN A 26 11.25 12.61 -5.34
C ASN A 26 12.41 11.60 -5.29
N LYS A 27 13.43 11.80 -6.15
CA LYS A 27 14.64 10.97 -6.20
C LYS A 27 15.47 11.01 -4.92
N ASN A 28 15.29 12.02 -4.07
CA ASN A 28 15.98 12.18 -2.78
C ASN A 28 15.13 11.67 -1.60
N ARG A 29 14.03 10.96 -1.84
CA ARG A 29 13.21 10.39 -0.77
C ARG A 29 14.00 9.36 0.02
N LEU A 30 13.81 9.39 1.34
CA LEU A 30 14.56 8.52 2.24
C LEU A 30 13.89 7.16 2.43
N GLN A 31 12.54 7.09 2.44
CA GLN A 31 11.83 5.84 2.66
C GLN A 31 11.61 5.10 1.33
N PRO A 32 12.15 3.88 1.19
CA PRO A 32 11.78 3.01 0.11
C PRO A 32 10.34 2.52 0.31
N ILE A 33 9.65 2.32 -0.81
CA ILE A 33 8.33 1.70 -0.86
C ILE A 33 8.47 0.39 -1.63
N ILE A 34 7.99 -0.70 -1.02
CA ILE A 34 7.90 -2.02 -1.63
C ILE A 34 6.50 -2.57 -1.38
N GLY A 35 6.06 -3.50 -2.24
CA GLY A 35 4.79 -4.18 -2.04
C GLY A 35 3.57 -3.26 -2.13
N LEU A 36 3.64 -2.17 -2.88
CA LEU A 36 2.48 -1.34 -3.17
C LEU A 36 1.42 -2.13 -3.95
N GLY A 37 1.86 -3.09 -4.77
CA GLY A 37 1.00 -4.05 -5.46
C GLY A 37 0.28 -5.05 -4.56
N CYS A 38 0.66 -5.15 -3.29
CA CYS A 38 -0.07 -5.95 -2.29
C CYS A 38 -1.22 -5.16 -1.64
N VAL A 39 -1.43 -3.90 -2.05
CA VAL A 39 -2.51 -3.04 -1.55
C VAL A 39 -3.60 -2.94 -2.60
N THR A 40 -4.81 -3.34 -2.21
CA THR A 40 -6.03 -3.14 -3.01
C THR A 40 -6.81 -1.96 -2.44
N GLU A 41 -7.03 -0.94 -3.26
CA GLU A 41 -7.92 0.18 -3.00
C GLU A 41 -9.34 -0.19 -3.45
N CYS A 42 -10.24 -0.35 -2.49
CA CYS A 42 -11.65 -0.67 -2.73
C CYS A 42 -12.49 0.61 -2.71
N VAL A 43 -13.09 0.95 -3.85
CA VAL A 43 -13.96 2.12 -4.04
C VAL A 43 -15.39 1.64 -4.25
N THR A 44 -16.34 2.19 -3.49
CA THR A 44 -17.77 1.84 -3.65
C THR A 44 -18.48 2.87 -4.50
N LEU A 45 -19.07 2.45 -5.62
CA LEU A 45 -19.89 3.31 -6.47
C LEU A 45 -21.30 3.48 -5.90
N GLY A 46 -21.84 4.70 -6.01
CA GLY A 46 -23.21 5.02 -5.60
C GLY A 46 -23.37 5.43 -4.13
N ARG A 47 -22.27 5.57 -3.39
CA ARG A 47 -22.24 6.22 -2.07
C ARG A 47 -21.06 7.19 -2.01
N ASP A 48 -21.21 8.27 -1.24
CA ASP A 48 -20.09 9.13 -0.81
C ASP A 48 -19.27 8.44 0.29
N SER A 49 -18.89 7.18 0.08
CA SER A 49 -18.08 6.42 1.04
C SER A 49 -16.60 6.57 0.74
N GLU A 50 -15.80 6.77 1.78
CA GLU A 50 -14.35 6.75 1.64
C GLU A 50 -13.84 5.38 1.17
N ALA A 51 -12.78 5.40 0.37
CA ALA A 51 -12.10 4.19 -0.06
C ALA A 51 -11.52 3.42 1.15
N VAL A 52 -11.57 2.10 1.05
CA VAL A 52 -10.97 1.18 2.01
C VAL A 52 -9.75 0.55 1.37
N TYR A 53 -8.70 0.32 2.14
CA TYR A 53 -7.48 -0.31 1.64
C TYR A 53 -7.30 -1.68 2.29
N LEU A 54 -7.00 -2.70 1.49
CA LEU A 54 -6.69 -4.05 1.95
C LEU A 54 -5.24 -4.35 1.64
N CYS A 55 -4.47 -4.79 2.64
CA CYS A 55 -3.10 -5.25 2.43
C CYS A 55 -3.05 -6.77 2.55
N GLU A 56 -2.71 -7.44 1.46
CA GLU A 56 -2.68 -8.90 1.37
C GLU A 56 -1.63 -9.51 2.31
N VAL A 57 -0.39 -9.01 2.23
CA VAL A 57 0.74 -9.56 3.02
C VAL A 57 0.61 -9.28 4.52
N CYS A 58 -0.11 -8.22 4.90
CA CYS A 58 -0.37 -7.89 6.30
C CYS A 58 -1.72 -8.41 6.80
N VAL A 59 -2.56 -8.95 5.92
CA VAL A 59 -3.89 -9.46 6.21
C VAL A 59 -4.71 -8.46 7.05
N CYS A 60 -4.74 -7.20 6.61
CA CYS A 60 -5.41 -6.14 7.35
C CYS A 60 -6.19 -5.16 6.46
N ARG A 61 -7.18 -4.51 7.07
CA ARG A 61 -8.00 -3.45 6.49
C ARG A 61 -7.56 -2.11 7.07
N LEU A 62 -7.38 -1.12 6.20
CA LEU A 62 -6.81 0.19 6.53
C LEU A 62 -7.73 1.31 6.04
N SER A 63 -7.70 2.42 6.78
CA SER A 63 -8.30 3.68 6.34
C SER A 63 -7.36 4.44 5.40
N LYS A 64 -7.86 5.50 4.77
CA LYS A 64 -7.04 6.47 4.02
C LYS A 64 -5.97 7.14 4.89
N ALA A 65 -6.25 7.37 6.18
CA ALA A 65 -5.29 7.98 7.09
C ALA A 65 -4.12 7.05 7.44
N ASP A 66 -4.38 5.74 7.49
CA ASP A 66 -3.42 4.75 7.97
C ASP A 66 -2.57 4.13 6.86
N VAL A 67 -3.09 4.05 5.63
CA VAL A 67 -2.44 3.29 4.55
C VAL A 67 -1.03 3.79 4.22
N ARG A 68 -0.78 5.11 4.33
CA ARG A 68 0.54 5.69 4.02
C ARG A 68 1.60 5.30 5.05
N SER A 69 1.29 5.42 6.33
CA SER A 69 2.22 5.03 7.40
C SER A 69 2.41 3.52 7.43
N HIS A 70 1.36 2.75 7.09
CA HIS A 70 1.40 1.31 6.97
C HIS A 70 2.44 0.82 5.94
N ILE A 71 2.36 1.28 4.68
CA ILE A 71 3.25 0.80 3.60
C ILE A 71 4.72 1.18 3.80
N MET A 72 4.98 2.21 4.62
CA MET A 72 6.34 2.63 5.00
C MET A 72 6.84 1.95 6.29
N GLY A 73 5.99 1.19 6.97
CA GLY A 73 6.28 0.59 8.27
C GLY A 73 7.09 -0.71 8.21
N SER A 74 7.80 -1.02 9.30
CA SER A 74 8.58 -2.24 9.44
C SER A 74 7.75 -3.51 9.27
N LEU A 75 6.51 -3.54 9.78
CA LEU A 75 5.64 -4.71 9.67
C LEU A 75 5.32 -5.05 8.21
N HIS A 76 4.93 -4.05 7.41
CA HIS A 76 4.65 -4.24 5.99
C HIS A 76 5.88 -4.73 5.24
N ARG A 77 7.03 -4.07 5.46
CA ARG A 77 8.31 -4.48 4.84
C ARG A 77 8.66 -5.91 5.19
N TYR A 78 8.57 -6.28 6.47
CA TYR A 78 8.86 -7.63 6.91
C TYR A 78 7.94 -8.65 6.25
N ASN A 79 6.63 -8.42 6.24
CA ASN A 79 5.67 -9.34 5.67
C ASN A 79 5.86 -9.50 4.16
N TYR A 80 6.07 -8.40 3.42
CA TYR A 80 6.39 -8.45 2.00
C TYR A 80 7.65 -9.29 1.73
N ILE A 81 8.75 -9.00 2.44
CA ILE A 81 10.00 -9.73 2.28
C ILE A 81 9.83 -11.20 2.67
N LYS A 82 9.12 -11.50 3.76
CA LYS A 82 8.87 -12.87 4.20
C LYS A 82 8.09 -13.69 3.18
N VAL A 83 7.06 -13.09 2.56
CA VAL A 83 6.20 -13.78 1.59
C VAL A 83 6.91 -13.94 0.24
N HIS A 84 7.55 -12.88 -0.27
CA HIS A 84 8.08 -12.87 -1.63
C HIS A 84 9.57 -13.22 -1.72
N HIS A 85 10.33 -12.99 -0.64
CA HIS A 85 11.78 -13.18 -0.58
C HIS A 85 12.23 -13.84 0.73
N PRO A 86 11.70 -15.04 1.08
CA PRO A 86 11.89 -15.66 2.40
C PRO A 86 13.36 -15.89 2.79
N HIS A 87 14.25 -16.03 1.79
CA HIS A 87 15.69 -16.17 1.99
C HIS A 87 16.37 -14.95 2.64
N PHE A 88 15.79 -13.76 2.56
CA PHE A 88 16.34 -12.57 3.23
C PHE A 88 16.04 -12.52 4.73
N VAL A 89 15.08 -13.30 5.21
CA VAL A 89 14.64 -13.30 6.61
C VAL A 89 14.79 -14.67 7.28
N SER A 90 15.36 -15.66 6.58
CA SER A 90 15.51 -17.03 7.08
C SER A 90 16.40 -17.13 8.32
N GLU A 91 17.32 -16.19 8.50
CA GLU A 91 18.23 -16.16 9.66
C GLU A 91 17.61 -15.50 10.89
N TRP A 92 16.39 -14.94 10.79
CA TRP A 92 15.74 -14.27 11.92
C TRP A 92 15.10 -15.31 12.84
N LYS A 93 15.90 -15.76 13.80
CA LYS A 93 15.61 -16.88 14.71
C LYS A 93 14.36 -16.71 15.59
N GLN A 94 13.80 -15.49 15.70
CA GLN A 94 12.63 -15.19 16.54
C GLN A 94 11.35 -15.14 15.70
N SER A 95 10.27 -15.71 16.22
CA SER A 95 8.95 -15.72 15.59
C SER A 95 7.85 -15.32 16.60
N PRO A 96 7.23 -14.13 16.47
CA PRO A 96 7.59 -13.05 15.54
C PRO A 96 8.90 -12.35 15.99
N PRO A 97 9.69 -11.82 15.04
CA PRO A 97 10.87 -11.05 15.38
C PRO A 97 10.51 -9.70 16.00
N ASP A 98 11.38 -9.20 16.87
CA ASP A 98 11.28 -7.83 17.39
C ASP A 98 11.58 -6.79 16.29
N LEU A 99 10.52 -6.34 15.61
CA LEU A 99 10.61 -5.42 14.48
C LEU A 99 11.21 -4.05 14.83
N SER A 100 11.21 -3.65 16.11
CA SER A 100 11.84 -2.40 16.54
C SER A 100 13.35 -2.43 16.32
N LYS A 101 13.97 -3.60 16.51
CA LYS A 101 15.41 -3.85 16.29
C LYS A 101 15.76 -4.06 14.82
N LEU A 102 14.76 -4.34 13.99
CA LEU A 102 14.95 -4.68 12.57
C LEU A 102 14.59 -3.55 11.61
N ALA A 103 14.19 -2.38 12.12
CA ALA A 103 13.81 -1.24 11.29
C ALA A 103 14.88 -0.87 10.25
N ARG A 104 16.16 -0.82 10.64
CA ARG A 104 17.27 -0.50 9.73
C ARG A 104 17.56 -1.64 8.73
N PRO A 105 17.73 -2.91 9.12
CA PRO A 105 17.86 -4.01 8.17
C PRO A 105 16.70 -4.07 7.15
N LEU A 106 15.46 -3.93 7.63
CA LEU A 106 14.26 -3.90 6.75
C LEU A 106 14.30 -2.75 5.75
N MET A 107 14.80 -1.60 6.18
CA MET A 107 14.96 -0.42 5.33
C MET A 107 15.99 -0.67 4.22
N GLU A 108 17.17 -1.19 4.56
CA GLU A 108 18.25 -1.50 3.62
C GLU A 108 17.79 -2.53 2.59
N MET A 109 17.09 -3.58 3.05
CA MET A 109 16.49 -4.59 2.17
C MET A 109 15.41 -4.01 1.26
N ALA A 110 14.54 -3.15 1.79
CA ALA A 110 13.51 -2.49 0.99
C ALA A 110 14.11 -1.59 -0.10
N GLN A 111 15.24 -0.91 0.15
CA GLN A 111 15.94 -0.13 -0.88
C GLN A 111 16.49 -1.01 -2.02
N ILE A 112 17.01 -2.20 -1.70
CA ILE A 112 17.52 -3.15 -2.70
C ILE A 112 16.36 -3.65 -3.56
N LEU A 113 15.27 -4.08 -2.92
CA LEU A 113 14.10 -4.64 -3.60
C LEU A 113 13.39 -3.60 -4.45
N GLU A 114 13.19 -2.39 -3.94
CA GLU A 114 12.57 -1.31 -4.71
C GLU A 114 13.39 -0.96 -5.97
N LYS A 115 14.72 -0.98 -5.90
CA LYS A 115 15.57 -0.76 -7.09
C LYS A 115 15.46 -1.89 -8.11
N ARG A 116 15.25 -3.13 -7.65
CA ARG A 116 15.19 -4.33 -8.49
C ARG A 116 13.82 -4.54 -9.12
N GLU A 117 12.76 -4.30 -8.36
CA GLU A 117 11.39 -4.69 -8.67
C GLU A 117 10.47 -3.47 -8.89
N GLY A 118 10.91 -2.28 -8.49
CA GLY A 118 10.05 -1.12 -8.36
C GLY A 118 9.18 -1.17 -7.11
N THR A 119 8.24 -0.25 -7.02
CA THR A 119 7.31 -0.17 -5.88
C THR A 119 6.13 -1.14 -5.99
N GLY A 120 5.81 -1.56 -7.23
CA GLY A 120 4.51 -2.10 -7.62
C GLY A 120 3.45 -1.00 -7.78
N ASP A 121 2.28 -1.40 -8.30
CA ASP A 121 1.14 -0.52 -8.56
C ASP A 121 -0.06 -0.90 -7.69
N VAL A 122 -0.70 0.08 -7.04
CA VAL A 122 -1.92 -0.15 -6.26
C VAL A 122 -2.99 -0.78 -7.14
N GLN A 123 -3.59 -1.87 -6.67
CA GLN A 123 -4.73 -2.48 -7.35
C GLN A 123 -5.99 -1.71 -7.01
N VAL A 124 -6.89 -1.48 -7.96
CA VAL A 124 -8.18 -0.81 -7.71
C VAL A 124 -9.31 -1.82 -7.90
N CYS A 125 -10.13 -1.99 -6.87
CA CYS A 125 -11.34 -2.78 -6.90
C CYS A 125 -12.56 -1.85 -6.80
N VAL A 126 -13.48 -1.97 -7.75
CA VAL A 126 -14.70 -1.15 -7.77
C VAL A 126 -15.88 -2.01 -7.31
N CYS A 127 -16.45 -1.67 -6.16
CA CYS A 127 -17.62 -2.34 -5.60
C CYS A 127 -18.89 -1.62 -6.04
N LEU A 128 -19.83 -2.33 -6.67
CA LEU A 128 -21.16 -1.81 -6.98
C LEU A 128 -22.07 -2.00 -5.76
N CYS A 129 -22.67 -0.92 -5.26
CA CYS A 129 -23.83 -1.06 -4.39
C CYS A 129 -25.01 -1.57 -5.24
N MET A 130 -25.29 -2.87 -5.16
CA MET A 130 -26.60 -3.39 -5.57
C MET A 130 -27.60 -2.85 -4.54
N LEU A 131 -28.28 -1.76 -4.89
CA LEU A 131 -29.39 -1.23 -4.11
C LEU A 131 -30.47 -2.33 -4.04
N GLY A 132 -30.66 -2.90 -2.86
CA GLY A 132 -31.82 -3.73 -2.52
C GLY A 132 -32.97 -2.86 -2.02
#